data_AF-L5LFJ4-F1
#
_entry.id   AF-L5LFJ4-F1
#
_cell.length_a   1.000
_cell.length_b   1.000
_cell.length_c   1.000
_cell.angle_alpha   90.00
_cell.angle_beta   90.00
_cell.angle_gamma   90.00
#
_symmetry.space_group_name_H-M   'P 1'
#
loop_
_entity.id
_entity.type
_entity.pdbx_description
1 polymer ?
#
loop_
_entity_poly.entity_id
_entity_poly.type
_entity_poly.pdbx_seq_one_letter_code
_entity_poly.pdbx_strand_id
1 'polypeptide(L)'
;MLRCLHPWRLSGGRAGLRLLQRHLFTMKVQSPEFQSLFTEGLKSLTELFAKENHELRIAGGAVRDLLSGVKPQDVDFATTATPEQMKGLFQAAGVRMINNKGEKHGTVTARLQNENFEITTLRIDVVTDGRHAEVEFTTDWQQDAERRDLTVNSMFLGFDGTLYDYFNGYEDLKNKKVRFVGHAKKRIQEDYLRILRYFRRVRSAPVPTGLPANASLEEFDRVSRNVDGLSPKPMTLLASLFKVQDDVTKLDLRLKISKEEKNLGLFLVKYRNDLTKATDSSEPLKPYQDFIIDSREPDAAARIWELLKYQGQPGLLRDLQQWSVPSFPVSGHDIRKAGISSGKEIGVLLQQFTRWRRTSC
;
A
#
# COMPACT_ATOMS: atom_id res chain seq x y z
N MET A 1 6.00 -36.06 -1.22
CA MET A 1 7.37 -36.63 -1.06
C MET A 1 8.30 -35.89 -2.00
N LEU A 2 9.09 -34.95 -1.49
CA LEU A 2 10.02 -34.13 -2.28
C LEU A 2 11.40 -34.78 -2.26
N ARG A 3 11.96 -35.14 -3.42
CA ARG A 3 13.34 -35.63 -3.52
C ARG A 3 14.29 -34.44 -3.71
N CYS A 4 15.21 -34.26 -2.78
CA CYS A 4 16.34 -33.35 -2.89
C CYS A 4 17.43 -33.99 -3.76
N LEU A 5 17.97 -33.27 -4.74
CA LEU A 5 19.23 -33.61 -5.39
C LEU A 5 20.21 -32.44 -5.14
N HIS A 6 21.36 -32.75 -4.53
CA HIS A 6 22.42 -31.79 -4.23
C HIS A 6 23.21 -31.39 -5.49
N PRO A 7 23.71 -30.13 -5.59
CA PRO A 7 24.50 -29.70 -6.73
C PRO A 7 26.00 -30.02 -6.58
N TRP A 8 26.64 -30.20 -7.73
CA TRP A 8 28.04 -30.55 -7.97
C TRP A 8 29.02 -29.47 -7.45
N ARG A 9 30.16 -29.90 -6.89
CA ARG A 9 31.32 -29.04 -6.58
C ARG A 9 32.36 -29.14 -7.70
N LEU A 10 32.80 -27.99 -8.22
CA LEU A 10 34.07 -27.88 -8.94
C LEU A 10 35.06 -27.11 -8.05
N SER A 11 36.21 -27.73 -7.79
CA SER A 11 37.32 -27.21 -6.99
C SER A 11 38.32 -26.44 -7.86
N GLY A 12 38.69 -25.23 -7.44
CA GLY A 12 39.83 -24.49 -7.98
C GLY A 12 39.98 -23.16 -7.27
N GLY A 13 41.00 -23.02 -6.40
CA GLY A 13 41.18 -21.86 -5.53
C GLY A 13 42.01 -20.73 -6.13
N ARG A 14 41.74 -19.49 -5.68
CA ARG A 14 42.70 -18.51 -5.15
C ARG A 14 41.93 -17.30 -4.61
N ALA A 15 42.45 -16.72 -3.52
CA ALA A 15 41.84 -15.68 -2.73
C ALA A 15 41.82 -14.31 -3.47
N GLY A 16 40.66 -13.65 -3.46
CA GLY A 16 40.43 -12.30 -3.95
C GLY A 16 39.01 -11.87 -3.57
N LEU A 17 38.81 -10.60 -3.19
CA LEU A 17 37.59 -9.94 -2.70
C LEU A 17 36.28 -10.75 -2.80
N ARG A 18 35.62 -10.99 -1.65
CA ARG A 18 34.23 -11.48 -1.62
C ARG A 18 33.28 -10.39 -2.14
N LEU A 19 33.18 -10.27 -3.46
CA LEU A 19 31.91 -9.95 -4.09
C LEU A 19 30.93 -11.02 -3.58
N LEU A 20 29.86 -10.59 -2.90
CA LEU A 20 28.73 -11.48 -2.60
C LEU A 20 28.22 -12.00 -3.94
N GLN A 21 28.71 -13.16 -4.39
CA GLN A 21 28.11 -13.89 -5.49
C GLN A 21 26.67 -14.16 -5.07
N ARG A 22 25.73 -13.44 -5.66
CA ARG A 22 24.30 -13.64 -5.44
C ARG A 22 23.94 -14.93 -6.19
N HIS A 23 23.69 -15.99 -5.45
CA HIS A 23 23.40 -17.31 -6.05
C HIS A 23 21.94 -17.33 -6.50
N LEU A 24 21.71 -17.64 -7.77
CA LEU A 24 20.37 -17.90 -8.29
C LEU A 24 19.90 -19.26 -7.75
N PHE A 25 18.79 -19.27 -7.01
CA PHE A 25 18.12 -20.50 -6.59
C PHE A 25 17.05 -20.88 -7.61
N THR A 26 17.02 -22.16 -8.00
CA THR A 26 16.01 -22.71 -8.94
C THR A 26 15.43 -24.03 -8.46
N MET A 27 14.12 -24.19 -8.61
CA MET A 27 13.40 -25.46 -8.43
C MET A 27 12.19 -25.52 -9.36
N LYS A 28 11.62 -26.71 -9.59
CA LYS A 28 10.38 -26.85 -10.37
C LYS A 28 9.14 -26.89 -9.48
N VAL A 29 8.18 -26.03 -9.78
CA VAL A 29 6.86 -25.97 -9.15
C VAL A 29 5.88 -26.77 -10.00
N GLN A 30 5.16 -27.69 -9.35
CA GLN A 30 4.06 -28.43 -9.97
C GLN A 30 2.93 -28.54 -8.95
N SER A 31 1.82 -27.86 -9.21
CA SER A 31 0.63 -27.89 -8.36
C SER A 31 -0.65 -27.73 -9.20
N PRO A 32 -1.82 -28.15 -8.68
CA PRO A 32 -3.10 -27.92 -9.34
C PRO A 32 -3.38 -26.44 -9.59
N GLU A 33 -3.00 -25.56 -8.65
CA GLU A 33 -3.17 -24.12 -8.76
C GLU A 33 -2.36 -23.56 -9.91
N PHE A 34 -1.10 -23.99 -10.05
CA PHE A 34 -0.24 -23.59 -11.17
C PHE A 34 -0.80 -24.10 -12.51
N GLN A 35 -1.23 -25.37 -12.57
CA GLN A 35 -1.81 -25.92 -13.79
C GLN A 35 -3.12 -25.23 -14.20
N SER A 36 -3.89 -24.76 -13.22
CA SER A 36 -5.14 -24.04 -13.48
C SER A 36 -4.95 -22.68 -14.18
N LEU A 37 -3.72 -22.18 -14.32
CA LEU A 37 -3.41 -20.96 -15.04
C LEU A 37 -3.29 -21.18 -16.55
N PHE A 38 -3.03 -22.39 -17.03
CA PHE A 38 -2.77 -22.70 -18.45
C PHE A 38 -4.05 -22.78 -19.29
N THR A 39 -4.79 -21.66 -19.33
CA THR A 39 -5.93 -21.43 -20.21
C THR A 39 -5.47 -21.36 -21.67
N GLU A 40 -6.41 -21.46 -22.62
CA GLU A 40 -6.09 -21.30 -24.05
C GLU A 40 -5.49 -19.92 -24.35
N GLY A 41 -5.97 -18.88 -23.66
CA GLY A 41 -5.44 -17.52 -23.75
C GLY A 41 -3.98 -17.46 -23.31
N LEU A 42 -3.64 -18.05 -22.16
CA LEU A 42 -2.26 -18.06 -21.67
C LEU A 42 -1.33 -18.88 -22.56
N LYS A 43 -1.76 -20.05 -23.05
CA LYS A 43 -0.97 -20.86 -23.98
C LYS A 43 -0.65 -20.11 -25.27
N SER A 44 -1.66 -19.45 -25.85
CA SER A 44 -1.50 -18.61 -27.04
C SER A 44 -0.50 -17.48 -26.79
N LEU A 45 -0.56 -16.86 -25.61
CA LEU A 45 0.39 -15.82 -25.22
C LEU A 45 1.81 -16.35 -25.11
N THR A 46 2.03 -17.49 -24.44
CA THR A 46 3.38 -18.04 -24.27
C THR A 46 4.00 -18.49 -25.60
N GLU A 47 3.20 -19.07 -26.49
CA GLU A 47 3.63 -19.45 -27.84
C GLU A 47 4.03 -18.23 -28.67
N LEU A 48 3.28 -17.13 -28.58
CA LEU A 48 3.57 -15.90 -29.30
C LEU A 48 4.91 -15.27 -28.86
N PHE A 49 5.15 -15.20 -27.55
CA PHE A 49 6.44 -14.68 -27.03
C PHE A 49 7.61 -15.61 -27.36
N ALA A 50 7.41 -16.93 -27.32
CA ALA A 50 8.43 -17.90 -27.70
C ALA A 50 8.81 -17.79 -29.18
N LYS A 51 7.82 -17.60 -30.08
CA LYS A 51 8.05 -17.45 -31.52
C LYS A 51 8.90 -16.23 -31.86
N GLU A 52 8.69 -15.13 -31.14
CA GLU A 52 9.42 -13.88 -31.33
C GLU A 52 10.71 -13.78 -30.48
N ASN A 53 11.14 -14.90 -29.87
CA ASN A 53 12.35 -15.00 -29.03
C ASN A 53 12.40 -14.01 -27.86
N HIS A 54 11.25 -13.72 -27.25
CA HIS A 54 11.17 -12.91 -26.04
C HIS A 54 10.84 -13.77 -24.83
N GLU A 55 11.64 -13.65 -23.77
CA GLU A 55 11.35 -14.35 -22.53
C GLU A 55 10.11 -13.75 -21.84
N LEU A 56 9.23 -14.63 -21.35
CA LEU A 56 8.03 -14.28 -20.59
C LEU A 56 7.98 -15.15 -19.32
N ARG A 57 7.74 -14.55 -18.16
CA ARG A 57 7.61 -15.26 -16.89
C ARG A 57 6.50 -14.64 -16.03
N ILE A 58 5.90 -15.45 -15.16
CA ILE A 58 5.02 -14.96 -14.11
C ILE A 58 5.88 -14.23 -13.07
N ALA A 59 5.39 -13.12 -12.52
CA ALA A 59 6.17 -12.27 -11.62
C ALA A 59 5.42 -11.96 -10.31
N GLY A 60 6.19 -11.62 -9.28
CA GLY A 60 5.67 -10.90 -8.12
C GLY A 60 4.69 -11.68 -7.25
N GLY A 61 3.55 -11.05 -6.95
CA GLY A 61 2.56 -11.59 -6.01
C GLY A 61 1.96 -12.92 -6.45
N ALA A 62 1.80 -13.13 -7.75
CA ALA A 62 1.26 -14.38 -8.28
C ALA A 62 2.18 -15.58 -8.00
N VAL A 63 3.50 -15.40 -8.13
CA VAL A 63 4.49 -16.44 -7.82
C VAL A 63 4.40 -16.85 -6.35
N ARG A 64 4.32 -15.86 -5.46
CA ARG A 64 4.17 -16.07 -4.02
C ARG A 64 2.90 -16.84 -3.67
N ASP A 65 1.79 -16.50 -4.30
CA ASP A 65 0.49 -17.13 -4.01
C ASP A 65 0.51 -18.59 -4.49
N LEU A 66 1.04 -18.86 -5.68
CA LEU A 66 1.27 -20.22 -6.19
C LEU A 66 2.15 -21.05 -5.26
N LEU A 67 3.28 -20.50 -4.79
CA LEU A 67 4.16 -21.17 -3.83
C LEU A 67 3.49 -21.40 -2.47
N SER A 68 2.44 -20.66 -2.16
CA SER A 68 1.61 -20.82 -0.95
C SER A 68 0.44 -21.79 -1.15
N GLY A 69 0.29 -22.39 -2.34
CA GLY A 69 -0.82 -23.28 -2.68
C GLY A 69 -2.15 -22.55 -2.91
N VAL A 70 -2.11 -21.27 -3.30
CA VAL A 70 -3.28 -20.45 -3.57
C VAL A 70 -3.28 -20.04 -5.05
N LYS A 71 -4.44 -20.17 -5.71
CA LYS A 71 -4.60 -19.66 -7.08
C LYS A 71 -4.59 -18.12 -7.05
N PRO A 72 -3.69 -17.44 -7.78
CA PRO A 72 -3.70 -15.98 -7.85
C PRO A 72 -4.95 -15.47 -8.57
N GLN A 73 -5.49 -14.35 -8.11
CA GLN A 73 -6.62 -13.67 -8.77
C GLN A 73 -6.15 -12.82 -9.94
N ASP A 74 -5.06 -12.07 -9.73
CA ASP A 74 -4.39 -11.25 -10.73
C ASP A 74 -2.99 -11.83 -10.98
N VAL A 75 -2.65 -12.03 -12.26
CA VAL A 75 -1.36 -12.59 -12.67
C VAL A 75 -0.58 -11.53 -13.44
N ASP A 76 0.48 -11.03 -12.81
CA ASP A 76 1.42 -10.13 -13.45
C ASP A 76 2.46 -10.94 -14.23
N PHE A 77 2.70 -10.53 -15.48
CA PHE A 77 3.77 -11.09 -16.30
C PHE A 77 4.90 -10.10 -16.47
N ALA A 78 6.12 -10.61 -16.52
CA ALA A 78 7.32 -9.86 -16.82
C ALA A 78 7.98 -10.39 -18.09
N THR A 79 8.57 -9.50 -18.89
CA THR A 79 9.20 -9.86 -20.16
C THR A 79 10.43 -9.02 -20.48
N THR A 80 11.33 -9.61 -21.28
CA THR A 80 12.46 -8.90 -21.90
C THR A 80 12.04 -8.03 -23.09
N ALA A 81 10.83 -8.20 -23.63
CA ALA A 81 10.31 -7.37 -24.71
C ALA A 81 9.98 -5.95 -24.23
N THR A 82 10.42 -4.94 -24.97
CA THR A 82 10.03 -3.54 -24.75
C THR A 82 8.56 -3.31 -25.09
N PRO A 83 7.92 -2.23 -24.59
CA PRO A 83 6.53 -1.91 -24.93
C PRO A 83 6.30 -1.79 -26.45
N GLU A 84 7.26 -1.21 -27.17
CA GLU A 84 7.24 -1.08 -28.63
C GLU A 84 7.28 -2.44 -29.32
N GLN A 85 8.15 -3.35 -28.87
CA GLN A 85 8.21 -4.73 -29.38
C GLN A 85 6.93 -5.50 -29.09
N MET A 86 6.39 -5.41 -27.87
CA MET A 86 5.13 -6.04 -27.51
C MET A 86 3.98 -5.54 -28.39
N LYS A 87 3.90 -4.23 -28.66
CA LYS A 87 2.91 -3.67 -29.58
C LYS A 87 3.05 -4.23 -30.98
N GLY A 88 4.26 -4.27 -31.53
CA GLY A 88 4.52 -4.83 -32.85
C GLY A 88 4.10 -6.30 -32.93
N LEU A 89 4.49 -7.08 -31.92
CA LEU A 89 4.13 -8.50 -31.76
C LEU A 89 2.60 -8.70 -31.70
N PHE A 90 1.88 -7.92 -30.88
CA PHE A 90 0.43 -8.04 -30.77
C PHE A 90 -0.30 -7.57 -32.03
N GLN A 91 0.16 -6.48 -32.65
CA GLN A 91 -0.42 -5.98 -33.91
C GLN A 91 -0.24 -6.99 -35.05
N ALA A 92 0.96 -7.57 -35.19
CA ALA A 92 1.25 -8.59 -36.19
C ALA A 92 0.42 -9.87 -35.98
N ALA A 93 0.13 -10.21 -34.72
CA ALA A 93 -0.70 -11.36 -34.35
C ALA A 93 -2.22 -11.06 -34.37
N GLY A 94 -2.64 -9.83 -34.68
CA GLY A 94 -4.05 -9.44 -34.62
C GLY A 94 -4.66 -9.44 -33.20
N VAL A 95 -3.81 -9.36 -32.17
CA VAL A 95 -4.22 -9.37 -30.76
C VAL A 95 -4.61 -7.97 -30.32
N ARG A 96 -5.79 -7.85 -29.71
CA ARG A 96 -6.30 -6.57 -29.19
C ARG A 96 -5.55 -6.17 -27.92
N MET A 97 -5.11 -4.91 -27.86
CA MET A 97 -4.58 -4.28 -26.64
C MET A 97 -5.64 -3.38 -26.00
N ILE A 98 -5.72 -3.34 -24.67
CA ILE A 98 -6.80 -2.64 -23.94
C ILE A 98 -6.37 -1.25 -23.43
N ASN A 99 -5.14 -1.13 -22.91
CA ASN A 99 -4.72 0.06 -22.16
C ASN A 99 -3.39 0.63 -22.67
N ASN A 100 -3.42 1.85 -23.20
CA ASN A 100 -2.21 2.57 -23.63
C ASN A 100 -1.65 3.49 -22.52
N LYS A 101 -2.33 3.61 -21.37
CA LYS A 101 -1.89 4.50 -20.27
C LYS A 101 -0.75 3.92 -19.43
N GLY A 102 -0.61 2.58 -19.39
CA GLY A 102 0.44 1.88 -18.62
C GLY A 102 1.82 1.88 -19.30
N GLU A 103 1.90 2.32 -20.56
CA GLU A 103 3.10 2.26 -21.39
C GLU A 103 4.25 3.09 -20.83
N LYS A 104 3.95 4.23 -20.21
CA LYS A 104 4.94 5.08 -19.53
C LYS A 104 5.69 4.36 -18.41
N HIS A 105 5.14 3.25 -17.91
CA HIS A 105 5.73 2.42 -16.88
C HIS A 105 6.17 1.04 -17.42
N GLY A 106 6.12 0.83 -18.74
CA GLY A 106 6.54 -0.40 -19.39
C GLY A 106 5.47 -1.50 -19.43
N THR A 107 4.20 -1.18 -19.15
CA THR A 107 3.13 -2.19 -19.05
C THR A 107 2.19 -2.12 -20.26
N VAL A 108 1.95 -3.27 -20.87
CA VAL A 108 0.99 -3.48 -21.97
C VAL A 108 -0.03 -4.53 -21.56
N THR A 109 -1.32 -4.25 -21.75
CA THR A 109 -2.40 -5.22 -21.49
C THR A 109 -2.94 -5.79 -22.80
N ALA A 110 -2.71 -7.08 -23.03
CA ALA A 110 -3.21 -7.81 -24.19
C ALA A 110 -4.50 -8.57 -23.85
N ARG A 111 -5.42 -8.72 -24.81
CA ARG A 111 -6.65 -9.50 -24.67
C ARG A 111 -6.63 -10.69 -25.62
N LEU A 112 -6.55 -11.90 -25.07
CA LEU A 112 -6.60 -13.16 -25.82
C LEU A 112 -7.70 -14.04 -25.23
N GLN A 113 -8.54 -14.65 -26.07
CA GLN A 113 -9.60 -15.58 -25.64
C GLN A 113 -10.48 -15.05 -24.48
N ASN A 114 -10.86 -13.76 -24.54
CA ASN A 114 -11.61 -13.04 -23.50
C ASN A 114 -10.91 -12.85 -22.14
N GLU A 115 -9.64 -13.20 -22.04
CA GLU A 115 -8.80 -12.97 -20.87
C GLU A 115 -7.85 -11.78 -21.11
N ASN A 116 -7.56 -11.04 -20.04
CA ASN A 116 -6.66 -9.90 -20.08
C ASN A 116 -5.33 -10.31 -19.43
N PHE A 117 -4.22 -9.98 -20.08
CA PHE A 117 -2.87 -10.29 -19.61
C PHE A 117 -2.09 -8.99 -19.44
N GLU A 118 -1.71 -8.67 -18.20
CA GLU A 118 -0.88 -7.52 -17.89
C GLU A 118 0.60 -7.90 -17.94
N ILE A 119 1.31 -7.35 -18.92
CA ILE A 119 2.69 -7.75 -19.24
C ILE A 119 3.57 -6.52 -19.13
N THR A 120 4.59 -6.61 -18.29
CA THR A 120 5.47 -5.49 -17.97
C THR A 120 6.91 -5.79 -18.39
N THR A 121 7.52 -4.89 -19.15
CA THR A 121 8.94 -4.97 -19.48
C THR A 121 9.78 -4.88 -18.21
N LEU A 122 10.81 -5.73 -18.12
CA LEU A 122 11.81 -5.65 -17.05
C LEU A 122 12.44 -4.26 -17.03
N ARG A 123 12.61 -3.69 -15.84
CA ARG A 123 13.09 -2.31 -15.72
C ARG A 123 13.93 -2.08 -14.48
N ILE A 124 14.67 -0.99 -14.52
CA ILE A 124 15.47 -0.42 -13.44
C ILE A 124 14.88 0.95 -13.13
N ASP A 125 14.67 1.25 -11.85
CA ASP A 125 14.22 2.58 -11.43
C ASP A 125 15.46 3.49 -11.30
N VAL A 126 15.62 4.49 -12.19
CA VAL A 126 16.79 5.39 -12.25
C VAL A 126 16.64 6.55 -11.26
N VAL A 127 15.47 7.18 -11.25
CA VAL A 127 15.08 8.17 -10.23
C VAL A 127 13.69 7.79 -9.75
N THR A 128 13.55 7.54 -8.44
CA THR A 128 12.27 7.24 -7.82
C THR A 128 12.05 8.12 -6.60
N ASP A 129 10.91 8.80 -6.56
CA ASP A 129 10.40 9.52 -5.38
C ASP A 129 9.15 8.86 -4.79
N GLY A 130 8.83 7.64 -5.21
CA GLY A 130 7.64 6.89 -4.82
C GLY A 130 6.39 7.21 -5.65
N ARG A 131 6.38 8.27 -6.49
CA ARG A 131 5.25 8.61 -7.37
C ARG A 131 5.61 8.71 -8.84
N HIS A 132 6.80 9.24 -9.15
CA HIS A 132 7.35 9.24 -10.49
C HIS A 132 8.61 8.39 -10.49
N ALA A 133 8.62 7.38 -11.34
CA ALA A 133 9.81 6.59 -11.62
C ALA A 133 10.20 6.89 -13.07
N GLU A 134 11.37 7.47 -13.27
CA GLU A 134 12.07 7.32 -14.55
C GLU A 134 12.64 5.91 -14.59
N VAL A 135 12.23 5.15 -15.60
CA VAL A 135 12.56 3.74 -15.73
C VAL A 135 13.43 3.51 -16.95
N GLU A 136 14.45 2.68 -16.80
CA GLU A 136 15.25 2.16 -17.90
C GLU A 136 14.86 0.70 -18.11
N PHE A 137 14.53 0.33 -19.34
CA PHE A 137 14.23 -1.07 -19.65
C PHE A 137 15.50 -1.91 -19.69
N THR A 138 15.43 -3.11 -19.15
CA THR A 138 16.55 -4.05 -19.09
C THR A 138 16.10 -5.42 -19.58
N THR A 139 17.05 -6.30 -19.88
CA THR A 139 16.79 -7.73 -20.08
C THR A 139 17.30 -8.56 -18.90
N ASP A 140 17.86 -7.91 -17.88
CA ASP A 140 18.40 -8.55 -16.68
C ASP A 140 17.31 -8.73 -15.62
N TRP A 141 16.87 -9.97 -15.46
CA TRP A 141 15.91 -10.39 -14.45
C TRP A 141 16.35 -10.10 -13.00
N GLN A 142 17.65 -10.17 -12.71
CA GLN A 142 18.14 -9.90 -11.38
C GLN A 142 17.98 -8.42 -11.03
N GLN A 143 18.22 -7.53 -11.99
CA GLN A 143 18.03 -6.09 -11.81
C GLN A 143 16.56 -5.72 -11.61
N ASP A 144 15.65 -6.36 -12.35
CA ASP A 144 14.21 -6.20 -12.12
C ASP A 144 13.79 -6.74 -10.74
N ALA A 145 14.34 -7.87 -10.30
CA ALA A 145 14.09 -8.38 -8.96
C ALA A 145 14.61 -7.42 -7.88
N GLU A 146 15.75 -6.75 -8.10
CA GLU A 146 16.37 -5.85 -7.13
C GLU A 146 15.51 -4.61 -6.84
N ARG A 147 14.82 -4.07 -7.85
CA ARG A 147 13.92 -2.92 -7.68
C ARG A 147 12.61 -3.26 -6.95
N ARG A 148 12.26 -4.55 -6.80
CA ARG A 148 11.03 -4.97 -6.09
C ARG A 148 11.17 -4.80 -4.60
N ASP A 149 10.05 -4.63 -3.91
CA ASP A 149 10.03 -4.22 -2.50
C ASP A 149 10.48 -5.35 -1.55
N LEU A 150 9.81 -6.49 -1.61
CA LEU A 150 9.96 -7.60 -0.67
C LEU A 150 10.54 -8.84 -1.36
N THR A 151 11.36 -9.61 -0.65
CA THR A 151 11.99 -10.84 -1.16
C THR A 151 10.96 -11.85 -1.67
N VAL A 152 9.87 -12.02 -0.91
CA VAL A 152 8.74 -12.88 -1.28
C VAL A 152 7.95 -12.40 -2.52
N ASN A 153 8.15 -11.15 -2.95
CA ASN A 153 7.54 -10.57 -4.15
C ASN A 153 8.57 -10.30 -5.26
N SER A 154 9.83 -10.73 -5.09
CA SER A 154 10.91 -10.49 -6.05
C SER A 154 11.28 -11.74 -6.86
N MET A 155 10.42 -12.75 -6.86
CA MET A 155 10.63 -14.01 -7.58
C MET A 155 9.90 -14.01 -8.91
N PHE A 156 10.38 -14.86 -9.83
CA PHE A 156 9.73 -15.15 -11.11
C PHE A 156 9.50 -16.64 -11.27
N LEU A 157 8.49 -17.01 -12.06
CA LEU A 157 8.18 -18.41 -12.36
C LEU A 157 8.05 -18.59 -13.86
N GLY A 158 8.88 -19.47 -14.42
CA GLY A 158 8.78 -19.92 -15.81
C GLY A 158 7.58 -20.84 -15.99
N PHE A 159 7.07 -20.89 -17.23
CA PHE A 159 5.94 -21.76 -17.58
C PHE A 159 6.28 -23.25 -17.58
N ASP A 160 7.56 -23.61 -17.54
CA ASP A 160 8.04 -24.98 -17.31
C ASP A 160 8.08 -25.36 -15.81
N GLY A 161 7.63 -24.44 -14.94
CA GLY A 161 7.64 -24.55 -13.49
C GLY A 161 8.93 -24.06 -12.83
N THR A 162 9.95 -23.62 -13.58
CA THR A 162 11.22 -23.20 -12.99
C THR A 162 11.07 -21.89 -12.22
N LEU A 163 11.31 -21.93 -10.90
CA LEU A 163 11.38 -20.76 -10.03
C LEU A 163 12.73 -20.06 -10.20
N TYR A 164 12.71 -18.73 -10.31
CA TYR A 164 13.89 -17.88 -10.31
C TYR A 164 13.86 -16.99 -9.08
N ASP A 165 14.75 -17.27 -8.12
CA ASP A 165 14.86 -16.51 -6.87
C ASP A 165 16.30 -16.00 -6.68
N TYR A 166 16.45 -14.67 -6.72
CA TYR A 166 17.72 -13.96 -6.58
C TYR A 166 17.98 -13.44 -5.16
N PHE A 167 16.94 -13.42 -4.30
CA PHE A 167 16.96 -12.73 -3.01
C PHE A 167 16.41 -13.58 -1.85
N ASN A 168 16.44 -14.90 -2.02
CA ASN A 168 16.03 -15.88 -0.99
C ASN A 168 14.57 -15.72 -0.56
N GLY A 169 13.71 -15.30 -1.49
CA GLY A 169 12.26 -15.15 -1.30
C GLY A 169 11.54 -16.47 -1.01
N TYR A 170 12.01 -17.59 -1.57
CA TYR A 170 11.40 -18.90 -1.33
C TYR A 170 11.56 -19.34 0.14
N GLU A 171 12.79 -19.24 0.66
CA GLU A 171 13.07 -19.57 2.06
C GLU A 171 12.43 -18.56 3.02
N ASP A 172 12.42 -17.28 2.68
CA ASP A 172 11.69 -16.28 3.46
C ASP A 172 10.19 -16.61 3.52
N LEU A 173 9.59 -17.00 2.39
CA LEU A 173 8.17 -17.41 2.32
C LEU A 173 7.90 -18.64 3.19
N LYS A 174 8.74 -19.68 3.08
CA LYS A 174 8.63 -20.92 3.88
C LYS A 174 8.75 -20.65 5.39
N ASN A 175 9.65 -19.74 5.75
CA ASN A 175 9.87 -19.34 7.14
C ASN A 175 8.91 -18.23 7.61
N LYS A 176 7.93 -17.85 6.79
CA LYS A 176 6.96 -16.77 7.06
C LYS A 176 7.62 -15.43 7.41
N LYS A 177 8.77 -15.15 6.80
CA LYS A 177 9.52 -13.90 6.96
C LYS A 177 9.14 -12.93 5.85
N VAL A 178 8.85 -11.68 6.25
CA VAL A 178 8.69 -10.57 5.32
C VAL A 178 9.94 -9.72 5.41
N ARG A 179 10.74 -9.70 4.35
CA ARG A 179 12.00 -8.95 4.28
C ARG A 179 12.03 -8.08 3.04
N PHE A 180 12.66 -6.92 3.15
CA PHE A 180 12.96 -6.07 2.02
C PHE A 180 14.08 -6.68 1.17
N VAL A 181 14.03 -6.47 -0.14
CA VAL A 181 15.19 -6.73 -1.00
C VAL A 181 16.26 -5.67 -0.71
N GLY A 182 17.43 -6.10 -0.25
CA GLY A 182 18.49 -5.18 0.21
C GLY A 182 18.21 -4.54 1.58
N HIS A 183 18.73 -3.33 1.82
CA HIS A 183 18.63 -2.66 3.12
C HIS A 183 17.28 -1.95 3.31
N ALA A 184 16.49 -2.41 4.28
CA ALA A 184 15.15 -1.87 4.59
C ALA A 184 15.10 -0.33 4.69
N LYS A 185 16.06 0.28 5.41
CA LYS A 185 16.14 1.75 5.55
C LYS A 185 16.20 2.46 4.19
N LYS A 186 17.03 1.98 3.27
CA LYS A 186 17.19 2.55 1.92
C LYS A 186 15.92 2.35 1.11
N ARG A 187 15.35 1.14 1.13
CA ARG A 187 14.12 0.81 0.37
C ARG A 187 12.90 1.61 0.83
N ILE A 188 12.79 1.88 2.13
CA ILE A 188 11.73 2.71 2.70
C ILE A 188 11.91 4.19 2.30
N GLN A 189 13.15 4.68 2.25
CA GLN A 189 13.45 6.06 1.83
C GLN A 189 13.19 6.29 0.34
N GLU A 190 13.35 5.26 -0.50
CA GLU A 190 13.00 5.29 -1.92
C GLU A 190 11.48 5.42 -2.14
N ASP A 191 10.68 4.70 -1.33
CA ASP A 191 9.23 4.75 -1.39
C ASP A 191 8.62 4.39 -0.03
N TYR A 192 8.13 5.40 0.69
CA TYR A 192 7.51 5.22 2.01
C TYR A 192 6.19 4.44 1.95
N LEU A 193 5.52 4.31 0.79
CA LEU A 193 4.36 3.43 0.64
C LEU A 193 4.73 1.96 0.77
N ARG A 194 6.02 1.61 0.60
CA ARG A 194 6.50 0.25 0.88
C ARG A 194 6.36 -0.13 2.36
N ILE A 195 6.29 0.83 3.28
CA ILE A 195 5.93 0.60 4.69
C ILE A 195 4.51 0.01 4.76
N LEU A 196 3.55 0.59 4.05
CA LEU A 196 2.17 0.12 4.03
C LEU A 196 2.05 -1.26 3.35
N ARG A 197 2.81 -1.48 2.26
CA ARG A 197 2.87 -2.80 1.59
C ARG A 197 3.47 -3.87 2.50
N TYR A 198 4.52 -3.53 3.24
CA TYR A 198 5.10 -4.37 4.27
C TYR A 198 4.07 -4.75 5.33
N PHE A 199 3.37 -3.77 5.93
CA PHE A 199 2.37 -4.03 6.96
C PHE A 199 1.13 -4.78 6.45
N ARG A 200 0.67 -4.50 5.23
CA ARG A 200 -0.38 -5.29 4.56
C ARG A 200 0.01 -6.76 4.47
N ARG A 201 1.29 -7.06 4.20
CA ARG A 201 1.79 -8.43 4.08
C ARG A 201 2.05 -9.10 5.43
N VAL A 202 2.53 -8.34 6.39
CA VAL A 202 2.85 -8.76 7.75
C VAL A 202 1.61 -9.13 8.57
N ARG A 203 0.41 -8.59 8.29
CA ARG A 203 -0.83 -8.99 9.00
C ARG A 203 -1.15 -10.50 8.91
N SER A 204 -0.39 -11.29 8.14
CA SER A 204 -0.44 -12.76 8.07
C SER A 204 0.70 -13.50 8.82
N ALA A 205 1.61 -12.83 9.55
CA ALA A 205 2.68 -13.45 10.36
C ALA A 205 3.25 -12.51 11.47
N PRO A 206 3.76 -13.01 12.62
CA PRO A 206 4.26 -12.15 13.71
C PRO A 206 5.68 -11.59 13.44
N VAL A 207 5.98 -10.35 13.86
CA VAL A 207 7.21 -9.57 13.57
C VAL A 207 8.18 -9.53 14.76
N PRO A 208 9.49 -9.27 14.53
CA PRO A 208 10.03 -7.97 14.99
C PRO A 208 11.00 -7.24 14.00
N THR A 209 11.03 -5.91 14.13
CA THR A 209 12.05 -4.87 13.76
C THR A 209 11.94 -4.05 12.45
N GLY A 210 12.32 -2.74 12.51
CA GLY A 210 12.76 -1.97 11.32
C GLY A 210 12.49 -0.45 11.20
N LEU A 211 12.06 0.27 12.24
CA LEU A 211 11.66 1.69 12.15
C LEU A 211 12.83 2.70 12.33
N PRO A 212 12.62 4.01 12.06
CA PRO A 212 13.61 5.08 12.29
C PRO A 212 14.34 4.93 13.62
N ALA A 213 15.60 5.38 13.71
CA ALA A 213 16.42 5.22 14.92
C ALA A 213 15.71 5.65 16.22
N ASN A 214 14.73 6.57 16.12
CA ASN A 214 13.93 7.07 17.23
C ASN A 214 12.40 7.01 16.98
N ALA A 215 11.90 6.27 15.99
CA ALA A 215 10.45 6.14 15.81
C ALA A 215 9.88 5.17 16.85
N SER A 216 8.74 5.53 17.42
CA SER A 216 8.09 4.69 18.43
C SER A 216 7.42 3.50 17.74
N LEU A 217 8.18 2.40 17.62
CA LEU A 217 7.63 1.07 17.26
C LEU A 217 6.46 0.70 18.16
N GLU A 218 6.52 1.07 19.42
CA GLU A 218 5.46 0.83 20.40
C GLU A 218 4.15 1.54 20.02
N GLU A 219 4.23 2.79 19.58
CA GLU A 219 3.06 3.56 19.14
C GLU A 219 2.49 3.00 17.85
N PHE A 220 3.35 2.61 16.90
CA PHE A 220 2.93 1.96 15.67
C PHE A 220 2.22 0.62 15.94
N ASP A 221 2.78 -0.21 16.81
CA ASP A 221 2.20 -1.51 17.19
C ASP A 221 0.90 -1.34 17.97
N ARG A 222 0.79 -0.31 18.81
CA ARG A 222 -0.44 0.05 19.51
C ARG A 222 -1.53 0.44 18.52
N VAL A 223 -1.24 1.40 17.64
CA VAL A 223 -2.21 1.90 16.66
C VAL A 223 -2.62 0.78 15.69
N SER A 224 -1.67 -0.06 15.25
CA SER A 224 -1.96 -1.19 14.38
C SER A 224 -2.94 -2.20 15.00
N ARG A 225 -2.82 -2.47 16.30
CA ARG A 225 -3.79 -3.30 17.04
C ARG A 225 -5.14 -2.60 17.20
N ASN A 226 -5.13 -1.31 17.49
CA ASN A 226 -6.34 -0.51 17.69
C ASN A 226 -7.23 -0.46 16.44
N VAL A 227 -6.63 -0.42 15.26
CA VAL A 227 -7.34 -0.28 13.98
C VAL A 227 -7.69 -1.61 13.32
N ASP A 228 -7.35 -2.75 13.93
CA ASP A 228 -7.65 -4.05 13.35
C ASP A 228 -9.16 -4.25 13.20
N GLY A 229 -9.59 -4.63 11.99
CA GLY A 229 -11.02 -4.74 11.64
C GLY A 229 -11.76 -3.41 11.42
N LEU A 230 -11.12 -2.23 11.54
CA LEU A 230 -11.77 -0.91 11.42
C LEU A 230 -11.50 -0.17 10.11
N SER A 231 -10.83 -0.80 9.13
CA SER A 231 -10.49 -0.23 7.83
C SER A 231 -9.94 1.21 7.92
N PRO A 232 -8.77 1.42 8.54
CA PRO A 232 -8.17 2.75 8.70
C PRO A 232 -7.71 3.32 7.36
N LYS A 233 -7.70 4.65 7.24
CA LYS A 233 -6.98 5.32 6.14
C LYS A 233 -5.46 5.10 6.28
N PRO A 234 -4.69 5.04 5.17
CA PRO A 234 -3.25 4.81 5.24
C PRO A 234 -2.49 5.80 6.12
N MET A 235 -2.89 7.09 6.04
CA MET A 235 -2.30 8.14 6.86
C MET A 235 -2.52 7.94 8.37
N THR A 236 -3.58 7.23 8.77
CA THR A 236 -3.88 6.94 10.18
C THR A 236 -2.83 6.05 10.81
N LEU A 237 -2.35 5.05 10.07
CA LEU A 237 -1.22 4.22 10.50
C LEU A 237 0.09 5.01 10.42
N LEU A 238 0.34 5.75 9.33
CA LEU A 238 1.58 6.51 9.17
C LEU A 238 1.75 7.61 10.23
N ALA A 239 0.67 8.22 10.71
CA ALA A 239 0.72 9.25 11.74
C ALA A 239 1.39 8.76 13.05
N SER A 240 1.34 7.46 13.34
CA SER A 240 2.03 6.87 14.51
C SER A 240 3.56 6.94 14.41
N LEU A 241 4.10 7.08 13.19
CA LEU A 241 5.53 7.21 12.92
C LEU A 241 6.04 8.65 13.08
N PHE A 242 5.14 9.63 13.08
CA PHE A 242 5.47 11.05 13.16
C PHE A 242 5.46 11.52 14.61
N LYS A 243 6.46 12.30 15.01
CA LYS A 243 6.50 12.91 16.35
C LYS A 243 5.84 14.27 16.36
N VAL A 244 6.09 15.05 15.31
CA VAL A 244 5.64 16.43 15.15
C VAL A 244 5.01 16.66 13.79
N GLN A 245 4.21 17.72 13.65
CA GLN A 245 3.54 18.07 12.39
C GLN A 245 4.52 18.33 11.24
N ASP A 246 5.74 18.79 11.53
CA ASP A 246 6.79 18.98 10.53
C ASP A 246 7.18 17.69 9.82
N ASP A 247 7.06 16.53 10.47
CA ASP A 247 7.33 15.24 9.82
C ASP A 247 6.32 14.96 8.70
N VAL A 248 5.05 15.35 8.90
CA VAL A 248 3.99 15.27 7.88
C VAL A 248 4.29 16.24 6.73
N THR A 249 4.76 17.45 7.03
CA THR A 249 5.13 18.43 6.01
C THR A 249 6.34 17.97 5.20
N LYS A 250 7.34 17.34 5.83
CA LYS A 250 8.48 16.72 5.13
C LYS A 250 8.03 15.58 4.23
N LEU A 251 7.11 14.74 4.72
CA LEU A 251 6.50 13.68 3.92
C LEU A 251 5.76 14.25 2.70
N ASP A 252 4.97 15.30 2.88
CA ASP A 252 4.26 15.98 1.79
C ASP A 252 5.21 16.63 0.79
N LEU A 253 6.25 17.32 1.25
CA LEU A 253 7.25 17.91 0.36
C LEU A 253 7.89 16.86 -0.56
N ARG A 254 8.12 15.65 -0.01
CA ARG A 254 8.77 14.54 -0.70
C ARG A 254 7.83 13.74 -1.59
N LEU A 255 6.65 13.38 -1.10
CA LEU A 255 5.71 12.49 -1.77
C LEU A 255 4.57 13.24 -2.46
N LYS A 256 4.47 14.56 -2.32
CA LYS A 256 3.41 15.42 -2.89
C LYS A 256 2.01 14.89 -2.57
N ILE A 257 1.76 14.49 -1.33
CA ILE A 257 0.52 13.80 -0.93
C ILE A 257 -0.73 14.64 -1.20
N SER A 258 -1.89 14.00 -1.27
CA SER A 258 -3.13 14.75 -1.45
C SER A 258 -3.35 15.71 -0.28
N LYS A 259 -4.05 16.83 -0.55
CA LYS A 259 -4.40 17.79 0.51
C LYS A 259 -5.18 17.11 1.64
N GLU A 260 -6.01 16.13 1.32
CA GLU A 260 -6.76 15.33 2.29
C GLU A 260 -5.83 14.51 3.19
N GLU A 261 -4.89 13.75 2.62
CA GLU A 261 -3.91 12.96 3.39
C GLU A 261 -3.02 13.85 4.25
N LYS A 262 -2.53 14.97 3.72
CA LYS A 262 -1.74 15.94 4.48
C LYS A 262 -2.51 16.47 5.68
N ASN A 263 -3.74 16.94 5.45
CA ASN A 263 -4.58 17.50 6.50
C ASN A 263 -4.93 16.46 7.56
N LEU A 264 -5.19 15.21 7.17
CA LEU A 264 -5.41 14.11 8.10
C LEU A 264 -4.16 13.81 8.94
N GLY A 265 -2.99 13.75 8.33
CA GLY A 265 -1.73 13.52 9.05
C GLY A 265 -1.44 14.63 10.06
N LEU A 266 -1.57 15.90 9.64
CA LEU A 266 -1.40 17.06 10.51
C LEU A 266 -2.41 17.06 11.66
N PHE A 267 -3.66 16.69 11.38
CA PHE A 267 -4.71 16.59 12.38
C PHE A 267 -4.41 15.52 13.43
N LEU A 268 -4.08 14.30 13.00
CA LEU A 268 -3.80 13.19 13.91
C LEU A 268 -2.59 13.47 14.80
N VAL A 269 -1.49 13.96 14.23
CA VAL A 269 -0.28 14.27 15.00
C VAL A 269 -0.53 15.38 16.02
N LYS A 270 -1.41 16.34 15.70
CA LYS A 270 -1.79 17.43 16.62
C LYS A 270 -2.69 16.95 17.76
N TYR A 271 -3.71 16.16 17.46
CA TYR A 271 -4.81 15.92 18.40
C TYR A 271 -4.80 14.52 19.05
N ARG A 272 -3.92 13.60 18.63
CA ARG A 272 -3.86 12.23 19.18
C ARG A 272 -3.74 12.13 20.70
N ASN A 273 -3.11 13.12 21.34
CA ASN A 273 -2.90 13.17 22.78
C ASN A 273 -3.86 14.13 23.49
N ASP A 274 -4.27 15.22 22.82
CA ASP A 274 -5.01 16.31 23.46
C ASP A 274 -6.53 16.14 23.35
N LEU A 275 -7.02 15.62 22.21
CA LEU A 275 -8.43 15.39 21.99
C LEU A 275 -8.78 13.95 22.37
N THR A 276 -9.07 13.76 23.65
CA THR A 276 -9.36 12.45 24.24
C THR A 276 -10.77 12.41 24.85
N LYS A 277 -11.23 11.20 25.19
CA LYS A 277 -12.53 11.01 25.85
C LYS A 277 -12.53 11.71 27.21
N ALA A 278 -13.65 12.27 27.61
CA ALA A 278 -13.80 12.82 28.95
C ALA A 278 -13.67 11.68 29.99
N THR A 279 -12.76 11.84 30.97
CA THR A 279 -12.44 10.81 31.97
C THR A 279 -13.45 10.74 33.12
N ASP A 280 -14.06 11.89 33.45
CA ASP A 280 -14.89 12.06 34.66
C ASP A 280 -16.31 12.54 34.34
N SER A 281 -16.78 12.29 33.11
CA SER A 281 -18.09 12.72 32.61
C SER A 281 -18.96 11.53 32.22
N SER A 282 -20.27 11.66 32.42
CA SER A 282 -21.29 10.78 31.84
C SER A 282 -21.29 10.80 30.31
N GLU A 283 -20.59 11.75 29.68
CA GLU A 283 -20.55 11.94 28.23
C GLU A 283 -19.12 11.84 27.65
N PRO A 284 -18.56 10.63 27.50
CA PRO A 284 -17.20 10.44 26.97
C PRO A 284 -17.02 10.92 25.52
N LEU A 285 -18.12 11.10 24.77
CA LEU A 285 -18.13 11.55 23.39
C LEU A 285 -18.04 13.08 23.24
N LYS A 286 -18.36 13.82 24.29
CA LYS A 286 -18.58 15.28 24.23
C LYS A 286 -17.41 16.07 23.65
N PRO A 287 -16.13 15.81 24.01
CA PRO A 287 -15.00 16.54 23.41
C PRO A 287 -14.93 16.38 21.88
N TYR A 288 -15.26 15.20 21.36
CA TYR A 288 -15.26 14.93 19.92
C TYR A 288 -16.46 15.59 19.22
N GLN A 289 -17.63 15.57 19.86
CA GLN A 289 -18.84 16.23 19.35
C GLN A 289 -18.63 17.75 19.30
N ASP A 290 -18.12 18.35 20.39
CA ASP A 290 -17.81 19.77 20.44
C ASP A 290 -16.83 20.17 19.34
N PHE A 291 -15.78 19.35 19.10
CA PHE A 291 -14.86 19.58 17.99
C PHE A 291 -15.56 19.58 16.63
N ILE A 292 -16.44 18.61 16.37
CA ILE A 292 -17.17 18.52 15.09
C ILE A 292 -18.07 19.73 14.90
N ILE A 293 -18.79 20.16 15.94
CA ILE A 293 -19.75 21.25 15.81
C ILE A 293 -19.05 22.61 15.72
N ASP A 294 -17.94 22.80 16.41
CA ASP A 294 -17.16 24.03 16.35
C ASP A 294 -16.33 24.14 15.06
N SER A 295 -16.07 23.01 14.39
CA SER A 295 -15.33 22.98 13.14
C SER A 295 -16.12 23.59 12.00
N ARG A 296 -15.46 24.47 11.24
CA ARG A 296 -15.98 25.00 9.97
C ARG A 296 -15.66 24.12 8.77
N GLU A 297 -14.93 23.03 8.99
CA GLU A 297 -14.51 22.12 7.93
C GLU A 297 -15.54 21.00 7.73
N PRO A 298 -15.98 20.73 6.49
CA PRO A 298 -16.99 19.72 6.19
C PRO A 298 -16.55 18.30 6.59
N ASP A 299 -15.24 18.03 6.60
CA ASP A 299 -14.68 16.70 6.86
C ASP A 299 -14.31 16.45 8.33
N ALA A 300 -14.75 17.32 9.26
CA ALA A 300 -14.39 17.23 10.67
C ALA A 300 -14.75 15.87 11.28
N ALA A 301 -15.96 15.37 11.00
CA ALA A 301 -16.42 14.08 11.49
C ALA A 301 -15.54 12.93 10.97
N ALA A 302 -15.19 12.94 9.68
CA ALA A 302 -14.34 11.91 9.07
C ALA A 302 -12.93 11.85 9.71
N ARG A 303 -12.37 13.01 10.07
CA ARG A 303 -11.07 13.06 10.77
C ARG A 303 -11.15 12.54 12.20
N ILE A 304 -12.25 12.85 12.89
CA ILE A 304 -12.50 12.32 14.24
C ILE A 304 -12.69 10.81 14.21
N TRP A 305 -13.34 10.24 13.18
CA TRP A 305 -13.41 8.79 13.04
C TRP A 305 -12.02 8.15 12.95
N GLU A 306 -11.12 8.72 12.15
CA GLU A 306 -9.74 8.23 12.08
C GLU A 306 -8.96 8.42 13.38
N LEU A 307 -9.23 9.48 14.14
CA LEU A 307 -8.65 9.69 15.46
C LEU A 307 -9.15 8.66 16.49
N LEU A 308 -10.44 8.33 16.50
CA LEU A 308 -11.01 7.30 17.37
C LEU A 308 -10.46 5.91 17.02
N LYS A 309 -10.28 5.62 15.72
CA LYS A 309 -9.56 4.42 15.25
C LYS A 309 -8.12 4.42 15.79
N TYR A 310 -7.39 5.52 15.62
CA TYR A 310 -6.02 5.68 16.10
C TYR A 310 -5.91 5.41 17.62
N GLN A 311 -6.84 5.96 18.40
CA GLN A 311 -6.87 5.85 19.86
C GLN A 311 -7.42 4.52 20.40
N GLY A 312 -7.94 3.63 19.53
CA GLY A 312 -8.50 2.34 19.94
C GLY A 312 -9.82 2.48 20.68
N GLN A 313 -10.72 3.35 20.21
CA GLN A 313 -12.04 3.59 20.81
C GLN A 313 -13.17 3.10 19.87
N PRO A 314 -13.30 1.79 19.60
CA PRO A 314 -14.30 1.28 18.65
C PRO A 314 -15.75 1.47 19.13
N GLY A 315 -15.99 1.51 20.44
CA GLY A 315 -17.31 1.82 21.01
C GLY A 315 -17.74 3.25 20.65
N LEU A 316 -16.91 4.22 21.04
CA LEU A 316 -17.14 5.64 20.74
C LEU A 316 -17.21 5.93 19.23
N LEU A 317 -16.43 5.20 18.42
CA LEU A 317 -16.52 5.30 16.96
C LEU A 317 -17.92 4.92 16.45
N ARG A 318 -18.50 3.82 16.93
CA ARG A 318 -19.85 3.38 16.54
C ARG A 318 -20.89 4.40 16.99
N ASP A 319 -20.81 4.86 18.23
CA ASP A 319 -21.74 5.83 18.80
C ASP A 319 -21.71 7.14 18.00
N LEU A 320 -20.51 7.61 17.64
CA LEU A 320 -20.34 8.84 16.88
C LEU A 320 -20.75 8.70 15.41
N GLN A 321 -20.61 7.51 14.81
CA GLN A 321 -21.10 7.24 13.45
C GLN A 321 -22.63 7.23 13.37
N GLN A 322 -23.30 6.88 14.46
CA GLN A 322 -24.77 6.92 14.58
C GLN A 322 -25.29 8.29 15.04
N TRP A 323 -24.41 9.11 15.61
CA TRP A 323 -24.74 10.46 16.05
C TRP A 323 -24.96 11.38 14.83
N SER A 324 -26.13 12.02 14.81
CA SER A 324 -26.42 13.09 13.87
C SER A 324 -26.10 14.43 14.55
N VAL A 325 -25.39 15.30 13.82
CA VAL A 325 -25.12 16.66 14.30
C VAL A 325 -26.47 17.35 14.51
N PRO A 326 -26.83 17.72 15.76
CA PRO A 326 -28.12 18.32 16.02
C PRO A 326 -28.21 19.67 15.32
N SER A 327 -29.27 19.88 14.56
CA SER A 327 -29.60 21.21 14.05
C SER A 327 -29.98 22.10 15.23
N PHE A 328 -29.45 23.32 15.24
CA PHE A 328 -29.80 24.27 16.28
C PHE A 328 -31.28 24.68 16.11
N PRO A 329 -32.14 24.55 17.14
CA PRO A 329 -33.58 24.72 17.00
C PRO A 329 -34.03 26.15 16.75
N VAL A 330 -33.11 27.13 16.84
CA VAL A 330 -33.41 28.54 16.64
C VAL A 330 -32.62 29.05 15.43
N SER A 331 -33.32 29.42 14.37
CA SER A 331 -32.74 30.02 13.19
C SER A 331 -32.69 31.55 13.30
N GLY A 332 -31.91 32.19 12.43
CA GLY A 332 -31.97 33.66 12.30
C GLY A 332 -33.36 34.18 11.91
N HIS A 333 -34.21 33.34 11.31
CA HIS A 333 -35.61 33.68 11.01
C HIS A 333 -36.46 33.72 12.28
N ASP A 334 -36.21 32.83 13.24
CA ASP A 334 -36.92 32.81 14.51
C ASP A 334 -36.55 34.04 15.37
N ILE A 335 -35.27 34.45 15.32
CA ILE A 335 -34.80 35.67 15.96
C ILE A 335 -35.40 36.92 15.30
N ARG A 336 -35.60 36.90 13.96
CA ARG A 336 -36.30 37.97 13.25
C ARG A 336 -37.78 38.04 13.61
N LYS A 337 -38.46 36.90 13.74
CA LYS A 337 -39.85 36.84 14.22
C LYS A 337 -40.01 37.36 15.64
N ALA A 338 -38.97 37.22 16.47
CA ALA A 338 -38.92 37.80 17.82
C ALA A 338 -38.67 39.32 17.83
N GLY A 339 -38.59 39.98 16.67
CA GLY A 339 -38.53 41.44 16.55
C GLY A 339 -37.14 42.03 16.30
N ILE A 340 -36.10 41.19 16.13
CA ILE A 340 -34.73 41.66 15.91
C ILE A 340 -34.39 41.62 14.41
N SER A 341 -34.25 42.79 13.79
CA SER A 341 -34.01 42.92 12.35
C SER A 341 -32.53 43.11 11.97
N SER A 342 -31.68 43.50 12.93
CA SER A 342 -30.25 43.74 12.71
C SER A 342 -29.48 42.43 12.51
N GLY A 343 -28.90 42.25 11.33
CA GLY A 343 -28.08 41.07 11.01
C GLY A 343 -26.88 40.88 11.96
N LYS A 344 -26.33 41.98 12.49
CA LYS A 344 -25.22 41.95 13.44
C LYS A 344 -25.65 41.44 14.82
N GLU A 345 -26.82 41.86 15.31
CA GLU A 345 -27.37 41.40 16.58
C GLU A 345 -27.85 39.94 16.51
N ILE A 346 -28.47 39.54 15.39
CA ILE A 346 -28.85 38.14 15.14
C ILE A 346 -27.60 37.24 15.23
N GLY A 347 -26.48 37.65 14.62
CA GLY A 347 -25.22 36.91 14.69
C GLY A 347 -24.66 36.77 16.11
N VAL A 348 -24.75 37.83 16.93
CA VAL A 348 -24.32 37.80 18.33
C VAL A 348 -25.20 36.88 19.17
N LEU A 349 -26.52 36.92 18.99
CA LEU A 349 -27.46 36.06 19.70
C LEU A 349 -27.28 34.58 19.33
N LEU A 350 -27.13 34.27 18.04
CA LEU A 350 -26.84 32.90 17.60
C LEU A 350 -25.52 32.38 18.19
N GLN A 351 -24.49 33.24 18.31
CA GLN A 351 -23.25 32.88 19.01
C GLN A 351 -23.46 32.65 20.51
N GLN A 352 -24.27 33.47 21.19
CA GLN A 352 -24.59 33.29 22.61
C GLN A 352 -25.33 31.97 22.85
N PHE A 353 -26.30 31.63 22.00
CA PHE A 353 -27.00 30.35 22.10
C PHE A 353 -26.10 29.14 21.79
N THR A 354 -25.18 29.27 20.82
CA THR A 354 -24.17 28.25 20.55
C THR A 354 -23.26 28.03 21.77
N ARG A 355 -22.97 29.10 22.52
CA ARG A 355 -22.20 29.06 23.77
C ARG A 355 -22.98 28.43 24.93
N TRP A 356 -24.28 28.70 25.04
CA TRP A 356 -25.17 28.06 26.02
C TRP A 356 -25.23 26.53 25.84
N ARG A 357 -25.22 26.03 24.59
CA ARG A 357 -25.12 24.59 24.30
C ARG A 357 -23.89 23.93 24.95
N ARG A 358 -22.76 24.64 25.08
CA ARG A 358 -21.53 24.10 25.68
C ARG A 358 -21.67 23.82 27.18
N THR A 359 -22.53 24.57 27.87
CA THR A 359 -22.67 24.58 29.33
C THR A 359 -23.88 23.82 29.86
N SER A 360 -24.84 23.47 28.98
CA SER A 360 -26.17 22.98 29.40
C SER A 360 -26.55 21.59 28.87
N CYS A 361 -25.67 20.93 28.12
CA CYS A 361 -25.73 19.50 27.81
C CYS A 361 -24.52 18.82 28.44
#